data_AF-A0A535IU28-F1
#
_entry.id   AF-A0A535IU28-F1
#
_cell.length_a   1.000
_cell.length_b   1.000
_cell.length_c   1.000
_cell.angle_alpha   90.00
_cell.angle_beta   90.00
_cell.angle_gamma   90.00
#
_symmetry.space_group_name_H-M   'P 1'
#
loop_
_entity.id
_entity.type
_entity.pdbx_description
1 polymer ?
#
loop_
_entity_poly.entity_id
_entity_poly.type
_entity_poly.pdbx_seq_one_letter_code
_entity_poly.pdbx_strand_id
1 'polypeptide(L)' 'MARTTVRLTFRGESLNDPIIYRLGKDFKVVTNIRRADVAEGSGWVELDVDGAKAEVDRALEYCRSRGIGVQELEPQ' A
#
# COMPACT_ATOMS: atom_id res chain seq x y z
N MET A 1 -6.42 -15.95 7.11
CA MET A 1 -6.37 -14.65 6.44
C MET A 1 -5.42 -13.76 7.23
N ALA A 2 -4.63 -12.93 6.56
CA ALA A 2 -3.70 -12.01 7.19
C ALA A 2 -4.19 -10.57 6.93
N ARG A 3 -4.20 -9.77 7.99
CA ARG A 3 -4.40 -8.32 7.92
C ARG A 3 -3.09 -7.66 8.31
N THR A 4 -2.55 -6.85 7.42
CA THR A 4 -1.34 -6.07 7.72
C THR A 4 -1.66 -4.60 7.54
N THR A 5 -1.37 -3.79 8.56
CA THR A 5 -1.44 -2.34 8.46
C THR A 5 -0.10 -1.84 7.92
N VAL A 6 -0.12 -1.07 6.84
CA VAL A 6 1.08 -0.51 6.23
C VAL A 6 0.93 0.97 5.96
N ARG A 7 2.02 1.72 6.04
CA ARG A 7 2.15 3.05 5.44
C ARG A 7 2.87 2.92 4.10
N LEU A 8 2.18 3.34 3.04
CA LEU A 8 2.76 3.54 1.71
C LEU A 8 3.16 5.00 1.56
N THR A 9 4.41 5.28 1.21
CA THR A 9 4.92 6.64 0.96
C THR A 9 5.23 6.81 -0.52
N PHE A 10 4.60 7.81 -1.12
CA PHE A 10 4.69 8.18 -2.52
C PHE A 10 5.51 9.45 -2.68
N ARG A 11 6.31 9.52 -3.75
CA ARG A 11 7.18 10.67 -4.09
C ARG A 11 7.19 10.91 -5.59
N GLY A 12 7.22 12.18 -6.00
CA GLY A 12 7.35 12.57 -7.40
C GLY A 12 6.28 11.95 -8.28
N GLU A 13 6.68 11.31 -9.38
CA GLU A 13 5.78 10.75 -10.38
C GLU A 13 4.90 9.60 -9.87
N SER A 14 5.32 8.90 -8.81
CA SER A 14 4.55 7.78 -8.24
C SER A 14 3.20 8.18 -7.65
N LEU A 15 2.98 9.48 -7.39
CA LEU A 15 1.69 10.01 -6.95
C LEU A 15 0.59 9.85 -8.01
N ASN A 16 0.96 9.78 -9.29
CA ASN A 16 0.02 9.64 -10.40
C ASN A 16 -0.25 8.17 -10.77
N ASP A 17 0.47 7.22 -10.16
CA ASP A 17 0.27 5.80 -10.40
C ASP A 17 -0.92 5.26 -9.59
N PRO A 18 -1.85 4.49 -10.19
CA PRO A 18 -3.01 3.93 -9.51
C PRO A 18 -2.63 2.70 -8.68
N ILE A 19 -1.65 2.81 -7.78
CA ILE A 19 -1.04 1.69 -7.07
C ILE A 19 -2.06 0.95 -6.21
N ILE A 20 -2.84 1.68 -5.40
CA ILE A 20 -3.82 1.09 -4.49
C ILE A 20 -4.87 0.28 -5.28
N TYR A 21 -5.32 0.79 -6.43
CA TYR A 21 -6.21 0.06 -7.34
C TYR A 21 -5.57 -1.22 -7.87
N ARG A 22 -4.30 -1.17 -8.30
CA ARG A 22 -3.57 -2.34 -8.78
C ARG A 22 -3.39 -3.39 -7.70
N LEU A 23 -3.22 -3.01 -6.43
CA LEU A 23 -3.15 -3.99 -5.34
C LEU A 23 -4.40 -4.88 -5.31
N GLY A 24 -5.59 -4.27 -5.29
CA GLY A 24 -6.84 -5.02 -5.28
C GLY A 24 -7.11 -5.80 -6.57
N LYS A 25 -6.72 -5.23 -7.73
CA LYS A 25 -6.93 -5.86 -9.05
C LYS A 25 -6.02 -7.07 -9.27
N ASP A 26 -4.74 -6.94 -8.96
CA ASP A 26 -3.70 -7.86 -9.45
C ASP A 26 -3.28 -8.88 -8.38
N PHE A 27 -3.53 -8.61 -7.10
CA PHE A 27 -3.03 -9.42 -5.97
C PHE A 27 -4.14 -9.98 -5.05
N LYS A 28 -5.41 -10.02 -5.48
CA LYS A 28 -6.51 -10.62 -4.69
C LYS A 28 -6.59 -10.17 -3.22
N VAL A 29 -6.14 -8.94 -2.93
CA VAL A 29 -6.22 -8.33 -1.60
C VAL A 29 -7.36 -7.32 -1.56
N VAL A 30 -7.88 -7.07 -0.37
CA VAL A 30 -8.78 -5.94 -0.10
C VAL A 30 -7.98 -4.87 0.63
N THR A 31 -8.10 -3.63 0.19
CA THR A 31 -7.43 -2.48 0.83
C THR A 31 -8.44 -1.59 1.51
N ASN A 32 -8.18 -1.22 2.77
CA ASN A 32 -8.97 -0.25 3.52
C ASN A 32 -8.09 0.94 3.92
N ILE A 33 -8.44 2.16 3.48
CA ILE A 33 -7.71 3.38 3.83
C ILE A 33 -8.06 3.79 5.25
N ARG A 34 -7.05 3.89 6.12
CA ARG A 34 -7.20 4.39 7.49
C ARG A 34 -6.93 5.88 7.59
N ARG A 35 -5.82 6.33 7.00
CA ARG A 35 -5.35 7.72 7.01
C ARG A 35 -4.60 8.00 5.72
N ALA A 36 -4.64 9.24 5.26
CA ALA A 36 -3.86 9.69 4.13
C ALA A 36 -3.48 11.16 4.34
N ASP A 37 -2.27 11.50 3.93
CA ASP A 37 -1.81 12.89 3.80
C ASP A 37 -1.11 12.99 2.45
N VAL A 38 -1.66 13.78 1.54
CA VAL A 38 -1.14 13.92 0.18
C VAL A 38 -0.99 15.41 -0.10
N ALA A 39 0.24 15.83 -0.34
CA ALA A 39 0.61 17.20 -0.70
C ALA A 39 1.29 17.23 -2.08
N GLU A 40 1.61 18.43 -2.56
CA GLU A 40 2.35 18.57 -3.82
C GLU A 40 3.72 17.87 -3.75
N GLY A 41 3.92 16.90 -4.64
CA GLY A 41 5.20 16.21 -4.82
C GLY A 41 5.51 15.07 -3.83
N SER A 42 4.80 14.96 -2.70
CA SER A 42 4.92 13.80 -1.79
C SER A 42 3.68 13.57 -0.95
N GLY A 43 3.47 12.32 -0.53
CA GLY A 43 2.36 11.95 0.34
C GLY A 43 2.50 10.54 0.88
N TRP A 44 1.65 10.19 1.84
CA TRP A 44 1.56 8.84 2.37
C TRP A 44 0.12 8.42 2.62
N VAL A 45 -0.10 7.11 2.59
CA VAL A 45 -1.39 6.49 2.90
C VAL A 45 -1.15 5.32 3.85
N GLU A 46 -1.88 5.29 4.95
CA GLU A 46 -2.00 4.13 5.83
C GLU A 46 -3.17 3.26 5.38
N LEU A 47 -2.87 1.99 5.10
CA LEU A 47 -3.79 1.01 4.55
C LEU A 47 -3.80 -0.23 5.44
N ASP A 48 -4.98 -0.77 5.72
CA ASP A 48 -5.08 -2.19 6.00
C ASP A 48 -5.09 -2.95 4.67
N VAL A 49 -4.29 -4.01 4.59
CA VAL A 49 -4.27 -4.94 3.46
C VAL A 49 -4.68 -6.31 3.96
N ASP A 50 -5.85 -6.76 3.51
CA ASP A 50 -6.49 -8.01 3.92
C ASP A 50 -6.43 -9.04 2.78
N GLY A 51 -5.93 -10.24 3.08
CA GLY A 51 -5.87 -11.32 2.09
C GLY A 51 -5.21 -12.60 2.57
N ALA A 52 -4.85 -13.47 1.63
CA ALA A 52 -3.94 -14.58 1.93
C ALA A 52 -2.53 -14.02 2.15
N LYS A 53 -1.77 -14.56 3.12
CA LYS A 53 -0.43 -14.04 3.44
C LYS A 53 0.47 -13.92 2.21
N ALA A 54 0.52 -14.95 1.36
CA ALA A 54 1.33 -14.92 0.14
C ALA A 54 0.91 -13.81 -0.84
N GLU A 55 -0.38 -13.49 -0.92
CA GLU A 55 -0.89 -12.41 -1.77
C GLU A 55 -0.56 -11.04 -1.19
N VAL A 56 -0.70 -10.87 0.14
CA VAL A 56 -0.25 -9.66 0.85
C VAL A 56 1.25 -9.43 0.64
N ASP A 57 2.07 -10.45 0.85
CA ASP A 57 3.52 -10.36 0.68
C ASP A 57 3.88 -9.95 -0.76
N ARG A 58 3.23 -10.54 -1.77
CA ARG A 58 3.40 -10.18 -3.20
C ARG A 58 2.97 -8.74 -3.49
N ALA A 59 1.85 -8.29 -2.93
CA ALA A 59 1.34 -6.93 -3.10
C ALA A 59 2.31 -5.89 -2.52
N LEU A 60 2.87 -6.15 -1.32
CA LEU A 60 3.84 -5.27 -0.69
C LEU A 60 5.17 -5.26 -1.46
N GLU A 61 5.62 -6.39 -1.98
CA GLU A 61 6.82 -6.47 -2.81
C GLU A 61 6.66 -5.71 -4.13
N TYR A 62 5.48 -5.77 -4.74
CA TYR A 62 5.15 -4.95 -5.90
C TYR A 62 5.29 -3.45 -5.59
N CYS A 63 4.78 -2.97 -4.46
CA CYS A 63 4.98 -1.58 -4.04
C CYS A 63 6.48 -1.22 -3.94
N ARG A 64 7.28 -2.06 -3.26
CA ARG A 64 8.73 -1.82 -3.11
C ARG A 64 9.44 -1.77 -4.47
N SER A 65 9.10 -2.68 -5.38
CA SER A 65 9.67 -2.72 -6.73
C SER A 65 9.37 -1.47 -7.58
N ARG A 66 8.31 -0.74 -7.23
CA ARG A 66 7.92 0.54 -7.86
C ARG A 66 8.54 1.77 -7.17
N GLY A 67 9.44 1.56 -6.21
CA GLY A 67 10.08 2.63 -5.44
C GLY A 67 9.18 3.27 -4.38
N ILE A 68 8.05 2.62 -4.05
CA ILE A 68 7.13 3.11 -3.01
C ILE A 68 7.69 2.69 -1.66
N GLY A 69 7.77 3.64 -0.73
CA GLY A 69 8.19 3.34 0.64
C GLY A 69 7.11 2.50 1.32
N VAL A 70 7.46 1.33 1.84
CA VAL A 70 6.55 0.44 2.56
C VAL A 70 7.04 0.30 4.00
N GLN A 71 6.20 0.68 4.95
CA GLN A 71 6.45 0.49 6.38
C GLN A 71 5.28 -0.28 7.00
N GLU A 72 5.56 -1.42 7.63
CA GLU A 72 4.56 -2.13 8.43
C GLU A 72 4.32 -1.36 9.74
N LEU A 73 3.06 -1.25 10.14
CA LEU A 73 2.63 -0.57 11.35
C LEU A 73 2.07 -1.60 12.33
N GLU A 74 2.34 -1.39 13.61
CA GLU A 74 1.70 -2.20 14.64
C GLU A 74 0.18 -1.93 14.66
N PRO A 75 -0.64 -2.97 14.83
CA PRO A 75 -2.06 -2.79 15.08
C PRO A 75 -2.24 -1.95 16.35
N GLN A 76 -2.94 -0.81 16.24
CA GLN A 76 -3.45 -0.07 17.39
C GLN A 76 -4.77 -0.67 17.86
#